data_AF-A0A1G8EEA6-F1
#
_entry.id   AF-A0A1G8EEA6-F1
#
_cell.length_a   1.000
_cell.length_b   1.000
_cell.length_c   1.000
_cell.angle_alpha   90.00
_cell.angle_beta   90.00
_cell.angle_gamma   90.00
#
_symmetry.space_group_name_H-M   'P 1'
#
loop_
_entity.id
_entity.type
_entity.pdbx_description
1 polymer ?
#
loop_
_entity_poly.entity_id
_entity_poly.type
_entity_poly.pdbx_seq_one_letter_code
_entity_poly.pdbx_strand_id
1 'polypeptide(L)'
;MTFVVPLSEVGTYESSPVRRVEIPKPNGGVRQLGIPTVLDRFIQQVIAQILTPVFDPCFSEHSYGFRPSRRGHDAVRKARQYWRIAKSPVLHRTLDKRFFESYRLKSLKERYHALRRT
;
A
#
# COMPACT_ATOMS: atom_id res chain seq x y z
N MET A 1 3.21 15.36 -27.36
CA MET A 1 2.17 16.39 -27.19
C MET A 1 2.34 16.95 -25.79
N THR A 2 3.03 18.08 -25.66
CA THR A 2 3.38 18.69 -24.38
C THR A 2 2.29 19.70 -24.05
N PHE A 3 1.42 19.38 -23.09
CA PHE A 3 0.42 20.32 -22.60
C PHE A 3 1.10 21.27 -21.62
N VAL A 4 1.23 22.54 -21.99
CA VAL A 4 1.75 23.60 -21.11
C VAL A 4 0.54 24.24 -20.44
N VAL A 5 0.42 24.07 -19.13
CA VAL A 5 -0.53 24.83 -18.33
C VAL A 5 0.09 26.21 -18.14
N PRO A 6 -0.58 27.32 -18.51
CA PRO A 6 -0.12 28.65 -18.18
C PRO A 6 -0.39 28.87 -16.70
N LEU A 7 0.44 28.27 -15.85
CA LEU A 7 0.62 28.78 -14.50
C LEU A 7 1.31 30.13 -14.71
N SER A 8 0.69 31.22 -14.25
CA SER A 8 1.41 32.48 -14.03
C SER A 8 2.72 32.15 -13.34
N GLU A 9 3.80 32.85 -13.70
CA GLU A 9 5.17 32.78 -13.16
C GLU A 9 5.47 31.69 -12.11
N VAL A 10 6.52 30.89 -12.36
CA VAL A 10 6.99 29.81 -11.47
C VAL A 10 6.91 30.25 -10.00
N GLY A 11 6.05 29.58 -9.23
CA GLY A 11 5.88 29.85 -7.79
C GLY A 11 4.68 30.72 -7.40
N THR A 12 3.86 31.21 -8.34
CA THR A 12 2.69 32.06 -8.03
C THR A 12 1.36 31.31 -7.90
N TYR A 13 1.31 30.01 -8.21
CA TYR A 13 0.07 29.23 -8.10
C TYR A 13 -0.31 28.94 -6.65
N GLU A 14 -1.48 29.38 -6.24
CA GLU A 14 -2.09 29.04 -4.96
C GLU A 14 -3.23 28.02 -5.14
N SER A 15 -3.11 26.87 -4.48
CA SER A 15 -4.15 25.84 -4.51
C SER A 15 -5.41 26.30 -3.79
N SER A 16 -6.58 25.96 -4.33
CA SER A 16 -7.84 26.25 -3.65
C SER A 16 -8.09 25.29 -2.47
N PRO A 17 -8.82 25.73 -1.42
CA PRO A 17 -9.18 24.86 -0.30
C PRO A 17 -10.06 23.68 -0.77
N VAL A 18 -9.83 22.50 -0.20
CA VAL A 18 -10.62 21.30 -0.53
C VAL A 18 -12.04 21.40 0.02
N ARG A 19 -13.04 21.08 -0.81
CA ARG A 19 -14.44 21.03 -0.39
C ARG A 19 -14.70 19.79 0.45
N ARG A 20 -15.23 19.97 1.67
CA ARG A 20 -15.62 18.86 2.55
C ARG A 20 -17.00 18.32 2.16
N VAL A 21 -17.09 16.99 2.00
CA VAL A 21 -18.34 16.30 1.69
C VAL A 21 -18.44 15.06 2.55
N GLU A 22 -19.59 14.87 3.21
CA GLU A 22 -19.88 13.65 3.95
C GLU A 22 -20.65 12.68 3.05
N ILE A 23 -20.20 11.43 3.01
CA ILE A 23 -20.91 10.34 2.35
C ILE A 23 -21.17 9.20 3.35
N PRO A 24 -22.33 8.53 3.28
CA PRO A 24 -22.62 7.40 4.16
C PRO A 24 -21.69 6.22 3.86
N LYS A 25 -21.25 5.50 4.90
CA LYS A 25 -20.55 4.22 4.75
C LYS A 25 -21.57 3.08 4.66
N PRO A 26 -21.26 1.99 3.93
CA PRO A 26 -22.16 0.83 3.83
C PRO A 26 -22.52 0.20 5.19
N ASN A 27 -21.59 0.21 6.15
CA ASN A 27 -21.74 -0.44 7.45
C ASN A 27 -22.09 0.56 8.57
N GLY A 28 -22.62 1.74 8.23
CA GLY A 28 -22.95 2.80 9.17
C GLY A 28 -21.83 3.83 9.40
N GLY A 29 -22.25 5.01 9.87
CA GLY A 29 -21.40 6.19 10.03
C GLY A 29 -21.12 6.92 8.72
N VAL A 30 -20.33 8.01 8.81
CA VAL A 30 -19.98 8.88 7.67
C VAL A 30 -18.51 8.77 7.29
N ARG A 31 -18.21 9.04 6.02
CA ARG A 31 -16.86 9.26 5.48
C ARG A 31 -16.78 10.70 4.99
N GLN A 32 -15.86 11.46 5.56
CA GLN A 32 -15.54 12.80 5.09
C GLN A 32 -14.56 12.72 3.93
N LEU A 33 -14.95 13.28 2.78
CA LEU A 33 -14.11 13.46 1.60
C LEU A 33 -13.60 14.90 1.55
N GLY A 34 -12.36 15.08 1.11
CA GLY A 34 -11.84 16.36 0.64
C GLY A 34 -11.79 16.34 -0.87
N ILE A 35 -12.57 17.19 -1.53
CA ILE A 35 -12.68 17.25 -2.99
C ILE A 35 -11.96 18.52 -3.46
N PRO A 36 -10.77 18.42 -4.09
CA PRO A 36 -10.10 19.58 -4.69
C PRO A 36 -10.89 20.12 -5.88
N THR A 37 -10.57 21.33 -6.35
CA THR A 37 -11.16 21.87 -7.58
C THR A 37 -10.76 21.05 -8.80
N VAL A 38 -11.43 21.27 -9.94
CA VAL A 38 -11.07 20.58 -11.19
C VAL A 38 -9.62 20.91 -11.58
N LEU A 39 -9.22 22.17 -11.43
CA LEU A 39 -7.87 22.65 -11.73
C LEU A 39 -6.83 21.99 -10.80
N ASP A 40 -7.08 21.97 -9.49
CA ASP A 40 -6.17 21.33 -8.54
C ASP A 40 -6.00 19.83 -8.82
N ARG A 41 -7.09 19.11 -9.14
CA ARG A 41 -7.00 17.68 -9.49
C ARG A 41 -6.19 17.46 -10.76
N PHE A 42 -6.34 18.34 -11.75
CA PHE A 42 -5.57 18.28 -12.97
C PHE A 42 -4.07 18.50 -12.70
N ILE A 43 -3.71 19.54 -11.93
CA ILE A 43 -2.32 19.81 -11.55
C ILE A 43 -1.74 18.65 -10.73
N GLN A 44 -2.47 18.14 -9.73
CA GLN A 44 -2.06 16.97 -8.95
C GLN A 44 -1.84 15.74 -9.84
N GLN A 45 -2.68 15.53 -10.86
CA GLN A 45 -2.54 14.42 -11.80
C GLN A 45 -1.29 14.56 -12.66
N VAL A 46 -0.97 15.77 -13.13
CA VAL A 46 0.28 16.04 -13.88
C VAL A 46 1.49 15.75 -13.01
N ILE A 47 1.51 16.24 -11.77
CA ILE A 47 2.57 15.94 -10.80
C ILE A 47 2.70 14.43 -10.60
N ALA A 48 1.57 13.72 -10.39
CA ALA A 48 1.58 12.27 -10.21
C ALA A 48 2.14 11.54 -11.43
N GLN A 49 1.83 11.97 -12.66
CA GLN A 49 2.36 11.36 -13.89
C GLN A 49 3.88 11.50 -14.00
N ILE A 50 4.45 12.60 -13.50
CA ILE A 50 5.90 12.84 -13.48
C ILE A 50 6.57 12.03 -12.36
N LEU A 51 5.97 12.00 -11.17
CA LEU A 51 6.58 11.35 -10.00
C LEU A 51 6.44 9.83 -10.02
N THR A 52 5.35 9.29 -10.55
CA THR A 52 5.09 7.85 -10.59
C THR A 52 6.24 7.04 -11.24
N PRO A 53 6.76 7.36 -12.45
CA PRO A 53 7.86 6.60 -13.04
C PRO A 53 9.17 6.69 -12.25
N VAL A 54 9.34 7.71 -11.40
CA VAL A 54 10.51 7.88 -10.53
C VAL A 54 10.40 7.03 -9.27
N PHE A 55 9.23 7.03 -8.62
CA PHE A 55 9.05 6.37 -7.33
C PHE A 55 8.52 4.94 -7.41
N ASP A 56 7.68 4.62 -8.39
CA ASP A 56 7.06 3.29 -8.48
C ASP A 56 8.09 2.14 -8.54
N PRO A 57 9.19 2.25 -9.31
CA PRO A 57 10.23 1.20 -9.35
C PRO A 57 10.94 0.98 -8.00
N CYS A 58 10.96 1.99 -7.13
CA CYS A 58 11.61 1.92 -5.82
C CYS A 58 10.73 1.28 -4.75
N PHE A 59 9.42 1.10 -5.01
CA PHE A 59 8.52 0.48 -4.06
C PHE A 59 8.70 -1.03 -3.99
N SER A 60 8.52 -1.57 -2.79
CA SER A 60 8.53 -3.02 -2.54
C SER A 60 7.61 -3.78 -3.50
N GLU A 61 8.05 -4.96 -3.92
CA GLU A 61 7.24 -5.92 -4.68
C GLU A 61 5.96 -6.36 -3.94
N HIS A 62 5.90 -6.16 -2.62
CA HIS A 62 4.72 -6.45 -1.80
C HIS A 62 3.85 -5.22 -1.52
N SER A 63 4.15 -4.08 -2.15
CA SER A 63 3.28 -2.91 -2.19
C SER A 63 2.35 -2.98 -3.39
N TYR A 64 1.04 -2.95 -3.15
CA TYR A 64 0.00 -3.13 -4.19
C TYR A 64 -1.00 -1.97 -4.29
N GLY A 65 -1.05 -1.09 -3.29
CA GLY A 65 -2.04 -0.01 -3.24
C GLY A 65 -1.66 1.14 -4.16
N PHE A 66 -2.62 1.62 -4.97
CA PHE A 66 -2.49 2.83 -5.81
C PHE A 66 -1.31 2.82 -6.80
N ARG A 67 -0.87 1.63 -7.23
CA ARG A 67 0.25 1.47 -8.16
C ARG A 67 -0.22 1.06 -9.56
N PRO A 68 0.45 1.52 -10.62
CA PRO A 68 0.19 1.04 -11.98
C PRO A 68 0.30 -0.48 -12.04
N SER A 69 -0.63 -1.11 -12.77
CA SER A 69 -0.63 -2.56 -13.02
C SER A 69 -0.65 -3.47 -11.78
N ARG A 70 -0.97 -2.95 -10.59
CA ARG A 70 -1.15 -3.73 -9.35
C ARG A 70 -2.54 -3.51 -8.77
N ARG A 71 -3.16 -4.57 -8.25
CA ARG A 71 -4.53 -4.50 -7.70
C ARG A 71 -4.60 -5.21 -6.35
N GLY A 72 -5.63 -4.88 -5.56
CA GLY A 72 -5.84 -5.48 -4.23
C GLY A 72 -5.93 -7.02 -4.26
N HIS A 73 -6.45 -7.60 -5.34
CA HIS A 73 -6.50 -9.05 -5.51
C HIS A 73 -5.11 -9.71 -5.56
N ASP A 74 -4.09 -9.03 -6.07
CA ASP A 74 -2.72 -9.55 -6.10
C ASP A 74 -2.16 -9.69 -4.69
N ALA A 75 -2.43 -8.70 -3.83
CA ALA A 75 -2.07 -8.75 -2.42
C ALA A 75 -2.72 -9.95 -1.71
N VAL A 76 -4.03 -10.14 -1.92
CA VAL A 76 -4.78 -11.27 -1.33
C VAL A 76 -4.25 -12.61 -1.83
N ARG A 77 -3.97 -12.73 -3.14
CA ARG A 77 -3.41 -13.95 -3.74
C ARG A 77 -2.04 -14.27 -3.15
N LYS A 78 -1.16 -13.28 -3.02
CA LYS A 78 0.17 -13.47 -2.42
C LYS A 78 0.08 -13.84 -0.94
N ALA A 79 -0.79 -13.18 -0.18
CA ALA A 79 -1.07 -13.54 1.21
C ALA A 79 -1.57 -14.99 1.35
N ARG A 80 -2.49 -15.42 0.48
CA ARG A 80 -3.00 -16.80 0.45
C ARG A 80 -1.92 -17.81 0.09
N GLN A 81 -1.01 -17.47 -0.83
CA GLN A 81 0.14 -18.31 -1.16
C GLN A 81 1.03 -18.54 0.06
N TYR A 82 1.41 -17.47 0.77
CA TYR A 82 2.22 -17.60 1.98
C TYR A 82 1.50 -18.38 3.09
N TRP A 83 0.20 -18.16 3.25
CA TRP A 83 -0.59 -18.92 4.22
C TRP A 83 -0.62 -20.42 3.91
N ARG A 84 -0.76 -20.81 2.64
CA ARG A 84 -0.73 -22.21 2.20
C ARG A 84 0.62 -22.87 2.45
N ILE A 85 1.72 -22.15 2.21
CA ILE A 85 3.07 -22.62 2.51
C ILE A 85 3.23 -22.80 4.02
N ALA A 86 2.89 -21.77 4.81
CA ALA A 86 3.00 -21.81 6.27
C ALA A 86 2.17 -22.93 6.92
N LYS A 87 1.03 -23.30 6.32
CA LYS A 87 0.16 -24.41 6.77
C LYS A 87 0.36 -25.71 5.99
N SER A 88 1.44 -25.85 5.21
CA SER A 88 1.70 -27.08 4.48
C SER A 88 1.97 -28.23 5.45
N PRO A 89 1.23 -29.36 5.37
CA PRO A 89 1.49 -30.54 6.20
C PRO A 89 2.91 -31.10 5.97
N VAL A 90 3.44 -30.95 4.75
CA VAL A 90 4.81 -31.36 4.41
C VAL A 90 5.80 -30.46 5.15
N LEU A 91 5.64 -29.13 5.09
CA LEU A 91 6.54 -28.22 5.79
C LEU A 91 6.45 -28.35 7.31
N HIS A 92 5.27 -28.62 7.86
CA HIS A 92 5.10 -28.88 9.29
C HIS A 92 5.80 -30.16 9.74
N ARG A 93 5.90 -31.16 8.86
CA ARG A 93 6.61 -32.42 9.12
C ARG A 93 8.12 -32.31 8.91
N THR A 94 8.57 -31.52 7.93
CA THR A 94 10.00 -31.36 7.60
C THR A 94 10.70 -30.28 8.43
N LEU A 95 10.00 -29.20 8.78
CA LEU A 95 10.49 -28.14 9.66
C LEU A 95 9.86 -28.35 11.04
N ASP A 96 10.22 -29.46 11.67
CA ASP A 96 9.79 -29.81 13.03
C ASP A 96 10.59 -29.02 14.08
N LYS A 97 10.28 -29.19 15.37
CA LYS A 97 11.02 -28.52 16.45
C LYS A 97 12.52 -28.79 16.39
N ARG A 98 12.92 -30.02 16.03
CA ARG A 98 14.33 -30.44 15.96
C ARG A 98 15.08 -29.69 14.87
N PHE A 99 14.47 -29.47 13.71
CA PHE A 99 15.03 -28.62 12.66
C PHE A 99 15.35 -27.22 13.20
N PHE A 100 14.41 -26.56 13.85
CA PHE A 100 14.63 -25.20 14.37
C PHE A 100 15.67 -25.16 15.51
N GLU A 101 15.65 -26.13 16.40
CA GLU A 101 16.64 -26.29 17.48
C GLU A 101 18.06 -26.50 16.92
N SER A 102 18.22 -27.26 15.83
CA SER A 102 19.54 -27.50 15.20
C SER A 102 20.19 -26.22 14.64
N TYR A 103 19.39 -25.26 14.19
CA TYR A 103 19.86 -23.95 13.73
C TYR A 103 19.86 -22.87 14.84
N ARG A 104 19.63 -23.26 16.11
CA ARG A 104 19.43 -22.33 17.25
C ARG A 104 18.33 -21.29 17.03
N LEU A 105 17.35 -21.60 16.18
CA LEU A 105 16.22 -20.72 15.90
C LEU A 105 15.07 -21.08 16.84
N LYS A 106 14.55 -20.10 17.59
CA LYS A 106 13.30 -20.29 18.35
C LYS A 106 12.13 -20.37 17.37
N SER A 107 11.09 -21.12 17.70
CA SER A 107 9.92 -21.22 16.83
C SER A 107 9.33 -19.83 16.58
N LEU A 108 8.81 -19.59 15.36
CA LEU A 108 8.15 -18.33 14.99
C LEU A 108 7.04 -17.94 15.99
N LYS A 109 6.36 -18.94 16.58
CA LYS A 109 5.33 -18.77 17.61
C LYS A 109 5.93 -18.21 18.91
N GLU A 110 7.03 -18.77 19.39
CA GLU A 110 7.73 -18.26 20.59
C GLU A 110 8.29 -16.86 20.36
N ARG A 111 8.85 -16.59 19.18
CA ARG A 111 9.36 -15.25 18.82
C ARG A 111 8.24 -14.22 18.72
N TYR A 112 7.09 -14.58 18.14
CA TYR A 112 5.89 -13.72 18.10
C TYR A 112 5.38 -13.39 19.51
N HIS A 113 5.30 -14.39 20.40
CA HIS A 113 4.87 -14.17 21.78
C HIS A 113 5.89 -13.36 22.60
N ALA A 114 7.19 -13.51 22.33
CA ALA A 114 8.23 -12.71 22.96
C ALA A 114 8.14 -11.23 22.54
N LEU A 115 8.00 -10.96 21.24
CA LEU A 115 7.94 -9.59 20.70
C LEU A 115 6.65 -8.84 21.04
N ARG A 116 5.55 -9.54 21.35
CA ARG A 116 4.27 -8.91 21.74
C ARG A 116 4.13 -8.72 23.26
N ARG A 117 5.03 -9.31 24.06
CA ARG A 117 5.09 -9.13 25.52
C ARG A 117 6.04 -8.01 25.96
N THR A 118 6.74 -7.41 24.99
CA THR A 118 7.53 -6.17 25.09
C THR A 118 6.79 -5.06 24.38
#